data_AF-A0A7S2B8U3-F1
#
_entry.id   AF-A0A7S2B8U3-F1
#
_cell.length_a   1.000
_cell.length_b   1.000
_cell.length_c   1.000
_cell.angle_alpha   90.00
_cell.angle_beta   90.00
_cell.angle_gamma   90.00
#
_symmetry.space_group_name_H-M   'P 1'
#
loop_
_entity.id
_entity.type
_entity.pdbx_description
1 polymer ?
#
loop_
_entity_poly.entity_id
_entity_poly.type
_entity_poly.pdbx_seq_one_letter_code
_entity_poly.pdbx_strand_id
1 'polypeptide(L)'
;MAAFLGALPGTVPPGFELDSTRNPKYEWGFWPYPVEGGMHYQGRRWGGSEVYEASKTFQSYGVKWSPFDQRNREELLKAVPQSHKDFLSGLLWVHEHKVWFPPSTASATATGQAEERRVIAVHAGLAAGKTEPQLEALRSRAVEARVLQPEFGRFEAFSGRGAVTRLPADLERNWALGASPGASARGGDSSRCTAAAAVDEPPVRSVLISGHHGYKHISDNGERVIIDTGGGTLAGDLEAVVVPSYTVVCHTTDDDRHRPWTSRNPQRKAKDLLLLEIPSGDMAM
;
A
#
# COMPACT_ATOMS: atom_id res chain seq x y z
N MET A 1 3.39 -3.61 13.91
CA MET A 1 2.95 -4.77 14.72
C MET A 1 3.68 -6.06 14.35
N ALA A 2 3.35 -6.75 13.25
CA ALA A 2 3.92 -8.04 12.80
C ALA A 2 5.42 -8.26 13.15
N ALA A 3 6.31 -7.40 12.62
CA ALA A 3 7.75 -7.44 12.88
C ALA A 3 8.15 -7.37 14.37
N PHE A 4 7.43 -6.59 15.18
CA PHE A 4 7.70 -6.45 16.61
C PHE A 4 7.39 -7.73 17.38
N LEU A 5 6.35 -8.46 16.94
CA LEU A 5 5.91 -9.73 17.52
C LEU A 5 6.68 -10.96 17.01
N GLY A 6 7.63 -10.80 16.09
CA GLY A 6 8.26 -11.94 15.42
C GLY A 6 7.32 -12.68 14.44
N ALA A 7 6.19 -12.08 14.09
CA ALA A 7 5.16 -12.63 13.20
C ALA A 7 5.23 -11.95 11.82
N LEU A 8 6.43 -11.89 11.22
CA LEU A 8 6.61 -11.37 9.86
C LEU A 8 5.91 -12.31 8.86
N PRO A 9 5.11 -11.78 7.91
CA PRO A 9 4.56 -12.61 6.85
C PRO A 9 5.65 -13.02 5.85
N GLY A 10 5.72 -14.31 5.56
CA GLY A 10 6.78 -14.91 4.76
C GLY A 10 7.91 -15.50 5.62
N THR A 11 9.01 -15.91 4.97
CA THR A 11 10.20 -16.44 5.64
C THR A 11 11.36 -15.47 5.49
N VAL A 12 11.99 -15.11 6.60
CA VAL A 12 13.27 -14.39 6.55
C VAL A 12 14.32 -15.30 5.90
N PRO A 13 15.08 -14.85 4.88
CA PRO A 13 16.09 -15.69 4.24
C PRO A 13 17.15 -16.18 5.25
N PRO A 14 17.68 -17.42 5.09
CA PRO A 14 18.75 -17.92 5.94
C PRO A 14 19.96 -16.98 5.96
N GLY A 15 20.41 -16.58 7.15
CA GLY A 15 21.54 -15.65 7.34
C GLY A 15 21.22 -14.17 7.06
N PHE A 16 19.95 -13.79 6.85
CA PHE A 16 19.58 -12.38 6.73
C PHE A 16 19.36 -11.73 8.10
N GLU A 17 20.32 -10.88 8.49
CA GLU A 17 20.28 -10.14 9.75
C GLU A 17 19.20 -9.06 9.75
N LEU A 18 18.06 -9.30 10.41
CA LEU A 18 16.93 -8.36 10.48
C LEU A 18 17.33 -6.98 11.02
N ASP A 19 18.26 -6.91 11.98
CA ASP A 19 18.71 -5.65 12.56
C ASP A 19 19.54 -4.79 11.57
N SER A 20 20.08 -5.37 10.49
CA SER A 20 20.74 -4.62 9.41
C SER A 20 19.81 -3.67 8.66
N THR A 21 18.49 -3.87 8.77
CA THR A 21 17.47 -3.00 8.17
C THR A 21 17.35 -1.63 8.85
N ARG A 22 17.99 -1.43 10.01
CA ARG A 22 18.10 -0.10 10.64
C ARG A 22 19.25 0.67 10.01
N ASN A 23 18.95 1.77 9.32
CA ASN A 23 19.98 2.72 8.92
C ASN A 23 20.69 3.31 10.17
N PRO A 24 22.03 3.22 10.29
CA PRO A 24 22.77 3.67 11.48
C PRO A 24 22.57 5.14 11.86
N LYS A 25 22.15 6.00 10.94
CA LYS A 25 21.82 7.42 11.22
C LYS A 25 20.65 7.63 12.19
N TYR A 26 19.87 6.58 12.47
CA TYR A 26 18.74 6.64 13.38
C TYR A 26 19.18 6.24 14.79
N GLU A 27 19.36 7.24 15.64
CA GLU A 27 19.88 7.10 17.02
C GLU A 27 18.77 6.93 18.07
N TRP A 28 17.55 7.39 17.79
CA TRP A 28 16.39 7.32 18.69
C TRP A 28 15.07 7.03 17.94
N GLY A 29 13.97 6.85 18.68
CA GLY A 29 12.63 6.63 18.11
C GLY A 29 12.37 5.19 17.63
N PHE A 30 13.02 4.21 18.26
CA PHE A 30 12.87 2.79 17.97
C PHE A 30 13.14 1.95 19.22
N TRP A 31 12.63 0.72 19.25
CA TRP A 31 12.80 -0.25 20.32
C TRP A 31 14.30 -0.58 20.51
N PRO A 32 14.92 -0.19 21.64
CA PRO A 32 16.38 -0.21 21.78
C PRO A 32 16.92 -1.57 22.21
N TYR A 33 16.09 -2.43 22.79
CA TYR A 33 16.53 -3.70 23.38
C TYR A 33 16.86 -4.77 22.32
N PRO A 34 17.80 -5.68 22.62
CA PRO A 34 18.08 -6.83 21.75
C PRO A 34 16.86 -7.74 21.60
N VAL A 35 16.83 -8.49 20.51
CA VAL A 35 15.78 -9.48 20.19
C VAL A 35 16.48 -10.69 19.57
N GLU A 36 16.19 -11.89 20.06
CA GLU A 36 16.69 -13.12 19.47
C GLU A 36 16.17 -13.27 18.02
N GLY A 37 17.07 -13.57 17.08
CA GLY A 37 16.78 -13.52 15.64
C GLY A 37 16.68 -12.10 15.04
N GLY A 38 16.91 -11.05 15.83
CA GLY A 38 16.82 -9.65 15.42
C GLY A 38 15.37 -9.14 15.26
N MET A 39 15.21 -7.87 14.90
CA MET A 39 13.90 -7.28 14.62
C MET A 39 13.99 -6.27 13.47
N HIS A 40 13.18 -6.49 12.42
CA HIS A 40 13.10 -5.56 11.30
C HIS A 40 12.81 -4.13 11.77
N TYR A 41 13.46 -3.12 11.17
CA TYR A 41 13.47 -1.75 11.67
C TYR A 41 12.07 -1.13 11.84
N GLN A 42 11.11 -1.46 10.96
CA GLN A 42 9.71 -1.04 11.16
C GLN A 42 9.04 -1.64 12.40
N GLY A 43 9.42 -2.85 12.82
CA GLY A 43 9.01 -3.41 14.10
C GLY A 43 9.56 -2.58 15.26
N ARG A 44 10.85 -2.24 15.20
CA ARG A 44 11.50 -1.42 16.22
C ARG A 44 10.87 -0.02 16.31
N ARG A 45 10.63 0.66 15.18
CA ARG A 45 9.94 1.97 15.14
C ARG A 45 8.51 1.90 15.68
N TRP A 46 7.77 0.84 15.34
CA TRP A 46 6.37 0.65 15.74
C TRP A 46 6.23 0.50 17.26
N GLY A 47 7.05 -0.34 17.91
CA GLY A 47 6.94 -0.56 19.35
C GLY A 47 7.66 0.47 20.22
N GLY A 48 8.70 1.14 19.70
CA GLY A 48 9.57 2.04 20.47
C GLY A 48 9.33 3.53 20.30
N SER A 49 8.25 3.95 19.63
CA SER A 49 7.86 5.36 19.49
C SER A 49 6.38 5.51 19.16
N GLU A 50 5.79 6.66 19.46
CA GLU A 50 4.38 6.93 19.14
C GLU A 50 4.16 7.34 17.67
N VAL A 51 5.19 7.25 16.81
CA VAL A 51 5.11 7.59 15.37
C VAL A 51 4.16 6.67 14.59
N TYR A 52 3.76 5.54 15.20
CA TYR A 52 2.75 4.61 14.68
C TYR A 52 1.52 4.48 15.58
N GLU A 53 1.36 5.34 16.58
CA GLU A 53 0.26 5.33 17.56
C GLU A 53 0.01 3.93 18.18
N ALA A 54 1.10 3.18 18.35
CA ALA A 54 1.04 1.77 18.74
C ALA A 54 0.42 1.59 20.14
N SER A 55 0.44 2.64 20.98
CA SER A 55 -0.21 2.64 22.28
C SER A 55 -1.65 2.13 22.26
N LYS A 56 -2.41 2.42 21.21
CA LYS A 56 -3.79 1.93 21.01
C LYS A 56 -3.87 0.43 20.74
N THR A 57 -2.92 -0.13 20.00
CA THR A 57 -2.82 -1.58 19.81
C THR A 57 -2.42 -2.28 21.11
N PHE A 58 -1.46 -1.75 21.87
CA PHE A 58 -1.12 -2.34 23.17
C PHE A 58 -2.35 -2.34 24.11
N GLN A 59 -3.07 -1.21 24.17
CA GLN A 59 -4.30 -1.07 24.97
C GLN A 59 -5.40 -2.08 24.56
N SER A 60 -5.57 -2.38 23.27
CA SER A 60 -6.58 -3.35 22.82
C SER A 60 -6.27 -4.80 23.18
N TYR A 61 -5.02 -5.13 23.53
CA TYR A 61 -4.62 -6.40 24.14
C TYR A 61 -4.50 -6.33 25.66
N GLY A 62 -4.95 -5.24 26.30
CA GLY A 62 -4.88 -5.06 27.76
C GLY A 62 -3.49 -4.76 28.31
N VAL A 63 -2.52 -4.41 27.45
CA VAL A 63 -1.14 -4.10 27.85
C VAL A 63 -0.94 -2.58 27.88
N LYS A 64 -0.33 -2.06 28.94
CA LYS A 64 0.07 -0.65 28.99
C LYS A 64 1.30 -0.47 28.09
N TRP A 65 1.25 0.43 27.11
CA TRP A 65 2.44 0.74 26.30
C TRP A 65 3.51 1.46 27.13
N SER A 66 4.74 0.96 27.05
CA SER A 66 5.92 1.46 27.78
C SER A 66 7.19 1.17 26.94
N PRO A 67 7.54 2.02 25.96
CA PRO A 67 8.60 1.75 24.98
C PRO A 67 10.03 1.67 25.58
N PHE A 68 10.19 2.10 26.83
CA PHE A 68 11.44 2.09 27.61
C PHE A 68 11.45 1.03 28.73
N ASP A 69 10.54 0.06 28.68
CA ASP A 69 10.58 -1.14 29.53
C ASP A 69 10.74 -2.36 28.63
N GLN A 70 11.87 -3.07 28.75
CA GLN A 70 12.17 -4.25 27.94
C GLN A 70 11.07 -5.33 28.03
N ARG A 71 10.43 -5.45 29.20
CA ARG A 71 9.35 -6.43 29.44
C ARG A 71 8.11 -6.15 28.61
N ASN A 72 7.92 -4.92 28.15
CA ASN A 72 6.68 -4.53 27.46
C ASN A 72 6.46 -5.27 26.13
N ARG A 73 7.54 -5.69 25.47
CA ARG A 73 7.45 -6.60 24.32
C ARG A 73 6.98 -7.99 24.73
N GLU A 74 7.49 -8.52 25.83
CA GLU A 74 7.16 -9.86 26.34
C GLU A 74 5.70 -9.92 26.83
N GLU A 75 5.24 -8.87 27.51
CA GLU A 75 3.84 -8.67 27.89
C GLU A 75 2.92 -8.70 26.65
N LEU A 76 3.24 -7.93 25.61
CA LEU A 76 2.45 -7.94 24.37
C LEU A 76 2.52 -9.29 23.63
N LEU A 77 3.70 -9.93 23.58
CA LEU A 77 3.87 -11.27 23.00
C LEU A 77 2.99 -12.32 23.71
N LYS A 78 2.83 -12.20 25.03
CA LYS A 78 1.97 -13.07 25.84
C LYS A 78 0.49 -12.74 25.66
N ALA A 79 0.13 -11.46 25.51
CA ALA A 79 -1.25 -11.00 25.40
C ALA A 79 -1.86 -11.21 24.00
N VAL A 80 -1.08 -11.14 22.93
CA VAL A 80 -1.56 -11.38 21.56
C VAL A 80 -1.80 -12.89 21.33
N PRO A 81 -3.04 -13.34 21.03
CA PRO A 81 -3.35 -14.74 20.77
C PRO A 81 -2.55 -15.32 19.60
N GLN A 82 -2.30 -16.63 19.62
CA GLN A 82 -1.55 -17.29 18.54
C GLN A 82 -2.26 -17.12 17.18
N SER A 83 -3.58 -17.29 17.13
CA SER A 83 -4.38 -17.06 15.91
C SER A 83 -4.21 -15.66 15.30
N HIS A 84 -3.93 -14.63 16.11
CA HIS A 84 -3.66 -13.28 15.62
C HIS A 84 -2.24 -13.15 15.05
N LYS A 85 -1.26 -13.87 15.61
CA LYS A 85 0.10 -13.97 15.05
C LYS A 85 0.10 -14.76 13.74
N ASP A 86 -0.69 -15.83 13.68
CA ASP A 86 -0.89 -16.65 12.48
C ASP A 86 -1.55 -15.81 11.37
N PHE A 87 -2.60 -15.05 11.70
CA PHE A 87 -3.21 -14.07 10.79
C PHE A 87 -2.20 -13.05 10.26
N LEU A 88 -1.41 -12.41 11.14
CA LEU A 88 -0.38 -11.44 10.74
C LEU A 88 0.69 -12.06 9.83
N SER A 89 1.05 -13.32 10.07
CA SER A 89 2.01 -14.08 9.26
C SER A 89 1.40 -14.57 7.92
N GLY A 90 0.08 -14.68 7.86
CA GLY A 90 -0.70 -15.00 6.66
C GLY A 90 -0.99 -13.80 5.75
N LEU A 91 -0.77 -12.55 6.21
CA LEU A 91 -1.07 -11.36 5.42
C LEU A 91 -0.29 -11.34 4.09
N LEU A 92 -1.02 -11.05 3.02
CA LEU A 92 -0.48 -10.80 1.69
C LEU A 92 0.09 -9.37 1.61
N TRP A 93 1.20 -9.22 0.89
CA TRP A 93 1.79 -7.91 0.58
C TRP A 93 1.21 -7.30 -0.70
N VAL A 94 0.76 -8.15 -1.62
CA VAL A 94 -0.02 -7.79 -2.80
C VAL A 94 -1.07 -8.87 -3.01
N HIS A 95 -2.27 -8.48 -3.46
CA HIS A 95 -3.28 -9.41 -3.97
C HIS A 95 -3.57 -9.07 -5.43
N GLU A 96 -3.71 -10.09 -6.27
CA GLU A 96 -3.94 -9.93 -7.71
C GLU A 96 -5.11 -10.82 -8.14
N HIS A 97 -6.09 -10.25 -8.83
CA HIS A 97 -7.30 -10.95 -9.26
C HIS A 97 -7.75 -10.51 -10.65
N LYS A 98 -8.38 -11.42 -11.41
CA LYS A 98 -8.99 -11.11 -12.71
C LYS A 98 -10.46 -10.75 -12.50
N VAL A 99 -10.89 -9.59 -13.01
CA VAL A 99 -12.28 -9.11 -12.91
C VAL A 99 -12.77 -8.68 -14.28
N TRP A 100 -14.00 -9.06 -14.62
CA TRP A 100 -14.67 -8.63 -15.85
C TRP A 100 -15.33 -7.27 -15.65
N PHE A 101 -14.92 -6.29 -16.46
CA PHE A 101 -15.50 -4.95 -16.49
C PHE A 101 -16.51 -4.83 -17.63
N PRO A 102 -17.59 -4.03 -17.46
CA PRO A 102 -18.49 -3.70 -18.55
C PRO A 102 -17.74 -2.93 -19.66
N PRO A 103 -18.28 -2.89 -20.89
CA PRO A 103 -17.65 -2.21 -22.01
C PRO A 103 -17.34 -0.74 -21.68
N SER A 104 -16.07 -0.34 -21.82
CA SER A 104 -15.67 1.04 -21.58
C SER A 104 -16.10 1.95 -22.74
N THR A 105 -16.94 2.94 -22.45
CA THR A 105 -17.27 4.03 -23.38
C THR A 105 -16.10 5.00 -23.61
N ALA A 106 -15.02 4.89 -22.82
CA ALA A 106 -13.85 5.76 -22.88
C ALA A 106 -12.70 5.21 -23.77
N SER A 107 -12.84 4.00 -24.33
CA SER A 107 -11.85 3.48 -25.28
C SER A 107 -12.21 3.84 -26.72
N ALA A 108 -11.23 4.37 -27.47
CA ALA A 108 -11.37 4.55 -28.93
C ALA A 108 -11.53 3.23 -29.71
N THR A 109 -11.32 2.08 -29.05
CA THR A 109 -11.49 0.73 -29.58
C THR A 109 -12.72 0.00 -29.02
N ALA A 110 -13.72 0.71 -28.48
CA ALA A 110 -14.88 0.12 -27.81
C ALA A 110 -15.60 -0.95 -28.66
N THR A 111 -15.31 -2.22 -28.40
CA THR A 111 -15.88 -3.39 -29.09
C THR A 111 -17.32 -3.71 -28.66
N GLY A 112 -17.87 -2.99 -27.68
CA GLY A 112 -19.12 -3.31 -27.02
C GLY A 112 -19.07 -4.56 -26.12
N GLN A 113 -17.88 -5.16 -25.93
CA GLN A 113 -17.69 -6.37 -25.13
C GLN A 113 -17.16 -6.04 -23.73
N ALA A 114 -17.43 -6.94 -22.78
CA ALA A 114 -16.83 -6.91 -21.46
C ALA A 114 -15.32 -7.17 -21.56
N GLU A 115 -14.53 -6.51 -20.72
CA GLU A 115 -13.07 -6.56 -20.72
C GLU A 115 -12.58 -7.20 -19.42
N GLU A 116 -11.84 -8.31 -19.51
CA GLU A 116 -11.12 -8.82 -18.33
C GLU A 116 -9.97 -7.87 -17.98
N ARG A 117 -9.86 -7.50 -16.70
CA ARG A 117 -8.81 -6.63 -16.17
C ARG A 117 -8.16 -7.24 -14.91
N ARG A 118 -6.90 -6.90 -14.67
CA ARG A 118 -6.10 -7.37 -13.52
C ARG A 118 -6.23 -6.35 -12.41
N VAL A 119 -7.00 -6.66 -11.38
CA VAL A 119 -7.03 -5.87 -10.15
C VAL A 119 -5.78 -6.22 -9.33
N ILE A 120 -4.97 -5.22 -9.02
CA ILE A 120 -3.77 -5.30 -8.18
C ILE A 120 -4.05 -4.48 -6.92
N ALA A 121 -4.12 -5.13 -5.76
CA ALA A 121 -4.33 -4.47 -4.47
C ALA A 121 -3.02 -4.48 -3.66
N VAL A 122 -2.54 -3.30 -3.29
CA VAL A 122 -1.30 -3.09 -2.50
C VAL A 122 -1.48 -1.84 -1.62
N HIS A 123 -1.04 -1.92 -0.36
CA HIS A 123 -1.46 -0.99 0.70
C HIS A 123 -1.32 0.50 0.34
N ALA A 124 -0.14 0.93 -0.12
CA ALA A 124 0.11 2.31 -0.55
C ALA A 124 0.12 2.47 -2.09
N GLY A 125 0.75 1.53 -2.81
CA GLY A 125 0.88 1.60 -4.27
C GLY A 125 2.13 0.90 -4.76
N LEU A 126 2.57 1.25 -5.97
CA LEU A 126 3.84 0.80 -6.56
C LEU A 126 4.66 2.03 -6.94
N ALA A 127 5.99 1.94 -6.80
CA ALA A 127 6.88 3.02 -7.18
C ALA A 127 7.04 3.12 -8.70
N ALA A 128 7.37 4.31 -9.19
CA ALA A 128 7.74 4.52 -10.59
C ALA A 128 8.95 3.66 -10.98
N GLY A 129 8.91 3.09 -12.19
CA GLY A 129 9.89 2.13 -12.67
C GLY A 129 9.19 0.91 -13.27
N LYS A 130 9.87 -0.24 -13.25
CA LYS A 130 9.26 -1.52 -13.65
C LYS A 130 8.41 -2.07 -12.49
N THR A 131 7.17 -2.43 -12.75
CA THR A 131 6.26 -2.98 -11.74
C THR A 131 6.46 -4.46 -11.49
N GLU A 132 6.66 -5.28 -12.52
CA GLU A 132 6.74 -6.75 -12.32
C GLU A 132 7.84 -7.20 -11.33
N PRO A 133 9.05 -6.62 -11.30
CA PRO A 133 10.04 -6.92 -10.24
C PRO A 133 9.60 -6.49 -8.83
N GLN A 134 8.79 -5.44 -8.70
CA GLN A 134 8.18 -5.06 -7.42
C GLN A 134 7.09 -6.07 -7.02
N LEU A 135 6.22 -6.44 -7.97
CA LEU A 135 5.14 -7.41 -7.75
C LEU A 135 5.70 -8.77 -7.34
N GLU A 136 6.76 -9.25 -7.98
CA GLU A 136 7.38 -10.52 -7.62
C GLU A 136 8.00 -10.50 -6.21
N ALA A 137 8.67 -9.41 -5.83
CA ALA A 137 9.16 -9.21 -4.46
C ALA A 137 8.02 -9.11 -3.42
N LEU A 138 6.85 -8.58 -3.81
CA LEU A 138 5.65 -8.53 -2.96
C LEU A 138 5.00 -9.92 -2.82
N ARG A 139 4.83 -10.68 -3.90
CA ARG A 139 4.29 -12.06 -3.88
C ARG A 139 5.12 -12.98 -2.99
N SER A 140 6.44 -12.95 -3.16
CA SER A 140 7.41 -13.72 -2.38
C SER A 140 7.59 -13.22 -0.94
N ARG A 141 7.12 -12.00 -0.63
CA ARG A 141 7.28 -11.32 0.66
C ARG A 141 8.76 -11.14 1.06
N ALA A 142 9.60 -10.84 0.07
CA ALA A 142 11.04 -10.74 0.20
C ALA A 142 11.46 -9.50 1.02
N VAL A 143 11.80 -9.70 2.30
CA VAL A 143 12.17 -8.65 3.26
C VAL A 143 13.48 -7.93 2.93
N GLU A 144 14.34 -8.57 2.16
CA GLU A 144 15.65 -8.11 1.71
C GLU A 144 15.59 -7.32 0.38
N ALA A 145 14.49 -7.46 -0.37
CA ALA A 145 14.38 -7.00 -1.74
C ALA A 145 14.52 -5.47 -1.87
N ARG A 146 15.66 -5.03 -2.42
CA ARG A 146 16.00 -3.61 -2.64
C ARG A 146 15.04 -2.89 -3.57
N VAL A 147 14.40 -3.61 -4.48
CA VAL A 147 13.42 -3.05 -5.44
C VAL A 147 12.18 -2.45 -4.76
N LEU A 148 11.86 -2.90 -3.53
CA LEU A 148 10.77 -2.34 -2.72
C LEU A 148 11.24 -1.23 -1.76
N GLN A 149 12.55 -1.03 -1.63
CA GLN A 149 13.16 -0.30 -0.52
C GLN A 149 14.26 0.68 -0.98
N PRO A 150 13.88 1.86 -1.54
CA PRO A 150 14.83 2.92 -1.90
C PRO A 150 15.62 3.42 -0.67
N GLU A 151 14.96 3.50 0.49
CA GLU A 151 15.61 3.54 1.79
C GLU A 151 15.49 2.14 2.43
N PHE A 152 16.61 1.43 2.57
CA PHE A 152 16.60 0.08 3.13
C PHE A 152 15.97 0.05 4.53
N GLY A 153 15.12 -0.94 4.78
CA GLY A 153 14.27 -1.04 5.95
C GLY A 153 12.93 -0.32 5.83
N ARG A 154 12.61 0.34 4.71
CA ARG A 154 11.32 1.01 4.46
C ARG A 154 10.76 0.59 3.09
N PHE A 155 9.55 0.05 3.09
CA PHE A 155 8.90 -0.44 1.88
C PHE A 155 8.01 0.65 1.29
N GLU A 156 8.29 1.12 0.08
CA GLU A 156 7.44 2.14 -0.58
C GLU A 156 6.01 1.63 -0.77
N ALA A 157 5.85 0.34 -1.08
CA ALA A 157 4.55 -0.32 -1.24
C ALA A 157 3.63 -0.25 0.00
N PHE A 158 4.16 0.00 1.19
CA PHE A 158 3.39 0.12 2.44
C PHE A 158 3.58 1.46 3.18
N SER A 159 4.55 2.28 2.78
CA SER A 159 4.90 3.50 3.52
C SER A 159 5.10 4.74 2.64
N GLY A 160 5.22 4.54 1.33
CA GLY A 160 5.38 5.60 0.34
C GLY A 160 4.22 6.59 0.36
N ARG A 161 4.50 7.81 -0.08
CA ARG A 161 3.49 8.86 -0.33
C ARG A 161 3.53 9.25 -1.80
N GLY A 162 4.05 10.43 -2.14
CA GLY A 162 4.05 10.95 -3.52
C GLY A 162 4.74 10.05 -4.57
N ALA A 163 5.61 9.12 -4.15
CA ALA A 163 6.25 8.15 -5.04
C ALA A 163 5.34 7.01 -5.53
N VAL A 164 4.20 6.75 -4.84
CA VAL A 164 3.31 5.60 -5.08
C VAL A 164 1.83 5.97 -5.28
N THR A 165 1.49 7.26 -5.34
CA THR A 165 0.12 7.71 -5.58
C THR A 165 -0.33 7.52 -7.02
N ARG A 166 0.57 7.72 -8.00
CA ARG A 166 0.27 7.58 -9.43
C ARG A 166 0.21 6.11 -9.87
N LEU A 167 -0.45 5.86 -10.99
CA LEU A 167 -0.31 4.58 -11.69
C LEU A 167 1.08 4.53 -12.35
N PRO A 168 1.86 3.44 -12.21
CA PRO A 168 3.11 3.28 -12.94
C PRO A 168 2.91 3.25 -14.45
N ALA A 169 3.84 3.85 -15.20
CA ALA A 169 3.70 4.04 -16.65
C ALA A 169 3.63 2.74 -17.47
N ASP A 170 4.15 1.64 -16.95
CA ASP A 170 4.05 0.31 -17.56
C ASP A 170 2.70 -0.39 -17.30
N LEU A 171 1.95 0.05 -16.28
CA LEU A 171 0.53 -0.29 -16.10
C LEU A 171 -0.41 0.69 -16.83
N GLU A 172 0.01 1.96 -17.05
CA GLU A 172 -0.73 2.94 -17.86
C GLU A 172 -0.71 2.61 -19.37
N ARG A 173 0.39 2.07 -19.92
CA ARG A 173 0.63 2.06 -21.38
C ARG A 173 0.64 0.69 -22.06
N ASN A 174 0.88 -0.40 -21.33
CA ASN A 174 0.96 -1.74 -21.91
C ASN A 174 -0.32 -2.50 -21.55
N TRP A 175 -1.23 -2.75 -22.48
CA TRP A 175 -1.02 -3.61 -23.65
C TRP A 175 -0.95 -2.94 -25.04
N ALA A 176 -0.88 -1.61 -25.16
CA ALA A 176 -0.68 -1.03 -26.49
C ALA A 176 0.76 -1.28 -27.00
N LEU A 177 0.96 -2.42 -27.67
CA LEU A 177 2.19 -3.01 -28.25
C LEU A 177 2.96 -3.96 -27.30
N GLY A 178 2.99 -5.24 -27.67
CA GLY A 178 3.90 -6.23 -27.10
C GLY A 178 5.36 -5.89 -27.42
N ALA A 179 6.18 -5.72 -26.39
CA ALA A 179 7.61 -5.44 -26.51
C ALA A 179 8.39 -6.35 -25.55
N SER A 180 8.60 -7.60 -25.98
CA SER A 180 9.52 -8.53 -25.30
C SER A 180 10.94 -7.95 -25.24
N PRO A 181 11.57 -7.84 -24.05
CA PRO A 181 12.92 -7.30 -23.91
C PRO A 181 13.97 -8.37 -24.23
N GLY A 182 14.24 -8.66 -25.51
CA GLY A 182 15.16 -9.75 -25.84
C GLY A 182 15.47 -10.05 -27.31
N ALA A 183 15.64 -9.05 -28.18
CA ALA A 183 16.14 -9.27 -29.54
C ALA A 183 17.44 -8.49 -29.79
N SER A 184 18.57 -9.08 -29.38
CA SER A 184 19.90 -8.57 -29.75
C SER A 184 20.15 -8.84 -31.23
N ALA A 185 20.28 -7.79 -32.03
CA ALA A 185 20.54 -7.93 -33.46
C ALA A 185 21.99 -8.35 -33.74
N ARG A 186 22.25 -9.66 -33.90
CA ARG A 186 23.44 -10.20 -34.57
C ARG A 186 23.14 -11.44 -35.40
N GLY A 187 23.24 -11.26 -36.73
CA GLY A 187 23.74 -12.22 -37.72
C GLY A 187 23.30 -13.69 -37.68
N GLY A 188 22.34 -14.01 -38.56
CA GLY A 188 22.31 -15.16 -39.47
C GLY A 188 22.78 -16.56 -39.02
N ASP A 189 21.87 -17.53 -39.12
CA ASP A 189 22.00 -18.63 -40.09
C ASP A 189 20.60 -19.18 -40.44
N SER A 190 20.46 -19.78 -41.62
CA SER A 190 19.22 -20.37 -42.12
C SER A 190 19.20 -21.89 -41.90
N SER A 191 18.45 -22.39 -40.91
CA SER A 191 17.68 -23.64 -41.06
C SER A 191 16.86 -24.03 -39.81
N ARG A 192 15.79 -24.80 -40.11
CA ARG A 192 15.03 -25.73 -39.25
C ARG A 192 13.91 -25.24 -38.32
N CYS A 193 12.79 -25.94 -38.53
CA CYS A 193 11.74 -26.35 -37.58
C CYS A 193 10.80 -25.28 -37.03
N THR A 194 9.55 -25.37 -37.50
CA THR A 194 8.37 -24.69 -36.99
C THR A 194 8.05 -25.10 -35.55
N ALA A 195 8.58 -24.37 -34.57
CA ALA A 195 7.90 -24.25 -33.29
C ALA A 195 6.70 -23.33 -33.49
N ALA A 196 5.51 -23.76 -33.05
CA ALA A 196 4.36 -22.86 -33.01
C ALA A 196 4.70 -21.71 -32.05
N ALA A 197 4.70 -20.48 -32.57
CA ALA A 197 4.88 -19.30 -31.73
C ALA A 197 3.78 -19.33 -30.65
N ALA A 198 4.20 -19.23 -29.38
CA ALA A 198 3.25 -19.02 -28.29
C ALA A 198 2.41 -17.80 -28.66
N VAL A 199 1.09 -17.96 -28.69
CA VAL A 199 0.18 -16.85 -28.96
C VAL A 199 0.35 -15.87 -27.80
N ASP A 200 0.92 -14.71 -28.10
CA ASP A 200 1.16 -13.64 -27.14
C ASP A 200 -0.21 -13.13 -26.68
N GLU A 201 -0.72 -13.71 -25.59
CA GLU A 201 -2.03 -13.35 -25.04
C GLU A 201 -2.05 -11.84 -24.78
N PRO A 202 -3.18 -11.15 -25.01
CA PRO A 202 -3.24 -9.72 -24.78
C PRO A 202 -3.20 -9.36 -23.29
N PRO A 203 -2.09 -8.81 -22.71
CA PRO A 203 -2.02 -8.46 -21.30
C PRO A 203 -3.18 -7.60 -20.81
N VAL A 204 -3.68 -8.10 -19.71
CA VAL A 204 -4.94 -7.75 -19.09
C VAL A 204 -4.78 -6.37 -18.42
N ARG A 205 -5.42 -5.29 -18.95
CA ARG A 205 -5.34 -3.91 -18.40
C ARG A 205 -5.45 -3.94 -16.89
N SER A 206 -4.63 -3.16 -16.19
CA SER A 206 -4.54 -3.24 -14.73
C SER A 206 -5.30 -2.13 -14.02
N VAL A 207 -5.89 -2.48 -12.87
CA VAL A 207 -6.51 -1.54 -11.92
C VAL A 207 -5.73 -1.61 -10.62
N LEU A 208 -5.05 -0.53 -10.23
CA LEU A 208 -4.22 -0.47 -9.03
C LEU A 208 -5.00 0.14 -7.86
N ILE A 209 -5.34 -0.70 -6.87
CA ILE A 209 -6.13 -0.33 -5.69
C ILE A 209 -5.21 -0.21 -4.46
N SER A 210 -5.38 0.87 -3.69
CA SER A 210 -4.64 1.13 -2.43
C SER A 210 -5.52 1.81 -1.37
N GLY A 211 -5.03 1.84 -0.13
CA GLY A 211 -5.52 2.70 0.95
C GLY A 211 -4.42 3.69 1.38
N HIS A 212 -4.15 3.78 2.68
CA HIS A 212 -2.95 4.38 3.33
C HIS A 212 -2.73 5.90 3.19
N HIS A 213 -3.28 6.55 2.16
CA HIS A 213 -2.99 7.94 1.87
C HIS A 213 -3.87 8.95 2.62
N GLY A 214 -4.86 8.51 3.42
CA GLY A 214 -5.78 9.40 4.13
C GLY A 214 -6.75 10.18 3.22
N TYR A 215 -7.04 9.66 2.02
CA TYR A 215 -8.03 10.24 1.11
C TYR A 215 -8.66 9.18 0.19
N LYS A 216 -9.71 9.59 -0.54
CA LYS A 216 -10.31 8.82 -1.64
C LYS A 216 -10.01 9.45 -3.00
N HIS A 217 -9.64 8.61 -3.97
CA HIS A 217 -9.45 8.99 -5.37
C HIS A 217 -9.79 7.79 -6.27
N ILE A 218 -10.56 8.03 -7.32
CA ILE A 218 -10.77 7.11 -8.44
C ILE A 218 -10.42 7.92 -9.68
N SER A 219 -9.50 7.45 -10.52
CA SER A 219 -9.15 8.12 -11.77
C SER A 219 -10.31 8.06 -12.77
N ASP A 220 -10.39 9.02 -13.69
CA ASP A 220 -11.51 9.10 -14.66
C ASP A 220 -11.66 7.85 -15.55
N ASN A 221 -10.58 7.06 -15.70
CA ASN A 221 -10.54 5.80 -16.44
C ASN A 221 -10.69 4.54 -15.55
N GLY A 222 -10.80 4.71 -14.22
CA GLY A 222 -10.92 3.65 -13.21
C GLY A 222 -9.63 2.89 -12.88
N GLU A 223 -8.51 3.16 -13.56
CA GLU A 223 -7.28 2.34 -13.44
C GLU A 223 -6.46 2.62 -12.17
N ARG A 224 -6.65 3.78 -11.51
CA ARG A 224 -6.07 4.05 -10.19
C ARG A 224 -7.18 4.32 -9.19
N VAL A 225 -7.19 3.52 -8.13
CA VAL A 225 -8.12 3.63 -7.02
C VAL A 225 -7.36 3.74 -5.70
N ILE A 226 -7.74 4.72 -4.89
CA ILE A 226 -7.26 4.92 -3.52
C ILE A 226 -8.51 5.10 -2.65
N ILE A 227 -8.69 4.26 -1.63
CA ILE A 227 -9.82 4.31 -0.69
C ILE A 227 -9.26 4.28 0.73
N ASP A 228 -9.08 5.46 1.33
CA ASP A 228 -8.68 5.61 2.73
C ASP A 228 -9.21 6.94 3.31
N THR A 229 -10.52 7.19 3.15
CA THR A 229 -11.18 8.39 3.71
C THR A 229 -11.11 8.42 5.25
N GLY A 230 -11.03 7.24 5.89
CA GLY A 230 -10.88 7.09 7.33
C GLY A 230 -9.55 7.65 7.86
N GLY A 231 -8.42 7.30 7.21
CA GLY A 231 -7.09 7.76 7.59
C GLY A 231 -6.67 7.42 9.03
N GLY A 232 -7.34 6.47 9.68
CA GLY A 232 -7.17 6.16 11.11
C GLY A 232 -7.84 7.13 12.09
N THR A 233 -8.61 8.11 11.62
CA THR A 233 -9.23 9.14 12.47
C THR A 233 -10.64 8.73 12.94
N LEU A 234 -11.04 9.18 14.15
CA LEU A 234 -12.38 8.89 14.70
C LEU A 234 -13.54 9.56 13.95
N ALA A 235 -13.25 10.59 13.15
CA ALA A 235 -14.24 11.32 12.35
C ALA A 235 -14.23 10.91 10.86
N GLY A 236 -13.31 10.01 10.47
CA GLY A 236 -13.13 9.59 9.09
C GLY A 236 -13.98 8.36 8.76
N ASP A 237 -14.66 8.43 7.61
CA ASP A 237 -15.53 7.36 7.15
C ASP A 237 -14.73 6.12 6.67
N LEU A 238 -15.06 4.94 7.21
CA LEU A 238 -14.58 3.66 6.67
C LEU A 238 -15.41 3.30 5.42
N GLU A 239 -14.74 3.31 4.27
CA GLU A 239 -15.35 3.09 2.96
C GLU A 239 -14.79 1.85 2.25
N ALA A 240 -15.62 1.26 1.39
CA ALA A 240 -15.25 0.19 0.45
C ALA A 240 -15.68 0.57 -0.97
N VAL A 241 -14.98 0.04 -1.97
CA VAL A 241 -15.34 0.19 -3.39
C VAL A 241 -15.73 -1.17 -3.98
N VAL A 242 -16.91 -1.23 -4.59
CA VAL A 242 -17.39 -2.41 -5.31
C VAL A 242 -16.89 -2.33 -6.75
N VAL A 243 -16.12 -3.33 -7.17
CA VAL A 243 -15.57 -3.45 -8.53
C VAL A 243 -16.36 -4.54 -9.25
N PRO A 244 -16.81 -4.35 -10.51
CA PRO A 244 -16.43 -3.30 -11.48
C PRO A 244 -17.30 -2.04 -11.49
N SER A 245 -18.34 -1.91 -10.65
CA SER A 245 -19.28 -0.77 -10.70
C SER A 245 -18.70 0.56 -10.17
N TYR A 246 -17.58 0.50 -9.45
CA TYR A 246 -16.99 1.59 -8.66
C TYR A 246 -17.97 2.22 -7.64
N THR A 247 -19.00 1.46 -7.22
CA THR A 247 -19.93 1.89 -6.18
C THR A 247 -19.18 2.01 -4.85
N VAL A 248 -19.25 3.16 -4.20
CA VAL A 248 -18.66 3.34 -2.86
C VAL A 248 -19.73 3.06 -1.81
N VAL A 249 -19.42 2.18 -0.86
CA VAL A 249 -20.21 1.87 0.32
C VAL A 249 -19.46 2.40 1.54
N CYS A 250 -20.15 2.96 2.53
CA CYS A 250 -19.54 3.43 3.77
C CYS A 250 -20.21 2.78 4.99
N HIS A 251 -19.47 2.55 6.07
CA HIS A 251 -20.01 2.02 7.32
C HIS A 251 -21.13 2.87 7.95
N THR A 252 -21.28 4.13 7.55
CA THR A 252 -22.35 5.05 7.99
C THR A 252 -23.59 5.06 7.08
N THR A 253 -23.67 4.23 6.02
CA THR A 253 -24.79 4.28 5.05
C THR A 253 -26.14 3.71 5.52
N ASP A 254 -26.30 3.36 6.80
CA ASP A 254 -27.63 3.07 7.39
C ASP A 254 -28.51 4.32 7.55
N ASP A 255 -28.03 5.50 7.14
CA ASP A 255 -28.80 6.75 7.03
C ASP A 255 -29.13 7.10 5.56
N ASP A 256 -29.90 6.23 4.91
CA ASP A 256 -30.78 6.43 3.73
C ASP A 256 -30.21 7.13 2.47
N ARG A 257 -28.88 7.27 2.35
CA ARG A 257 -28.25 8.12 1.33
C ARG A 257 -27.23 7.38 0.47
N HIS A 258 -27.73 6.45 -0.35
CA HIS A 258 -27.04 6.02 -1.57
C HIS A 258 -26.79 7.24 -2.49
N ARG A 259 -25.58 7.79 -2.47
CA ARG A 259 -25.16 8.89 -3.34
C ARG A 259 -24.27 8.37 -4.47
N PRO A 260 -24.73 8.37 -5.74
CA PRO A 260 -23.85 8.18 -6.88
C PRO A 260 -22.73 9.22 -6.87
N TRP A 261 -21.49 8.80 -7.10
CA TRP A 261 -20.37 9.73 -7.21
C TRP A 261 -20.54 10.60 -8.46
N THR A 262 -20.39 11.91 -8.30
CA THR A 262 -20.29 12.87 -9.41
C THR A 262 -18.97 13.62 -9.27
N SER A 263 -18.30 13.88 -10.40
CA SER A 263 -16.86 14.15 -10.48
C SER A 263 -16.39 15.54 -10.03
N ARG A 264 -16.98 16.12 -8.97
CA ARG A 264 -16.61 17.45 -8.46
C ARG A 264 -15.66 17.39 -7.25
N ASN A 265 -14.39 17.39 -7.60
CA ASN A 265 -13.19 17.74 -6.82
C ASN A 265 -13.42 18.57 -5.52
N PRO A 266 -13.10 18.04 -4.32
CA PRO A 266 -13.02 18.81 -3.08
C PRO A 266 -11.59 19.31 -2.82
N GLN A 267 -11.18 20.41 -3.47
CA GLN A 267 -10.07 21.23 -2.97
C GLN A 267 -10.59 22.35 -2.07
N ARG A 268 -9.91 22.52 -0.92
CA ARG A 268 -10.14 23.53 0.15
C ARG A 268 -11.28 23.14 1.13
N LYS A 269 -11.16 23.42 2.44
CA LYS A 269 -10.28 24.40 3.11
C LYS A 269 -9.47 23.80 4.26
N ALA A 270 -8.15 23.89 4.18
CA ALA A 270 -7.34 24.19 5.35
C ALA A 270 -7.25 25.72 5.45
N LYS A 271 -7.95 26.33 6.40
CA LYS A 271 -7.83 27.73 6.84
C LYS A 271 -8.81 27.99 7.99
N ASP A 272 -8.38 27.66 9.20
CA ASP A 272 -8.79 28.33 10.44
C ASP A 272 -7.55 28.35 11.32
N LEU A 273 -6.73 29.40 11.11
CA LEU A 273 -5.43 29.58 11.72
C LEU A 273 -5.46 30.96 12.37
N LEU A 274 -5.65 30.96 13.70
CA LEU A 274 -5.40 32.05 14.65
C LEU A 274 -5.63 33.48 14.10
N LEU A 275 -6.85 34.00 14.28
CA LEU A 275 -7.01 35.45 14.45
C LEU A 275 -6.81 35.77 15.93
N LEU A 276 -5.65 36.35 16.23
CA LEU A 276 -5.38 37.03 17.49
C LEU A 276 -6.33 38.22 17.62
N GLU A 277 -6.97 38.34 18.78
CA GLU A 277 -7.72 39.54 19.16
C GLU A 277 -6.75 40.73 19.28
N ILE A 278 -7.09 41.85 18.65
CA ILE A 278 -6.49 43.16 18.91
C ILE A 278 -7.62 44.07 19.38
N PRO A 279 -7.57 44.61 20.62
CA PRO A 279 -8.63 45.47 21.12
C PRO A 279 -8.51 46.89 20.56
N SER A 280 -9.48 47.31 19.76
CA SER A 280 -9.69 48.73 19.46
C SER A 280 -10.56 49.36 20.54
N GLY A 281 -9.92 49.82 21.63
CA GLY A 281 -10.55 50.70 22.60
C GLY A 281 -10.72 52.13 22.04
N ASP A 282 -11.70 52.85 22.59
CA ASP A 282 -12.15 54.16 22.14
C ASP A 282 -11.08 55.26 22.13
N MET A 283 -11.23 56.22 21.21
CA MET A 283 -10.61 57.55 21.27
C MET A 283 -11.52 58.58 20.58
N ALA A 284 -11.62 59.78 21.17
CA ALA A 284 -12.36 60.96 20.71
C ALA A 284 -13.90 60.88 20.86
N MET A 285 -14.51 61.52 21.87
CA MET A 285 -13.88 62.41 22.87
C MET A 285 -13.07 61.65 23.91
#